data_AF-A0A2G9M844-F1
#
_entry.id   AF-A0A2G9M844-F1
#
_cell.length_a   1.000
_cell.length_b   1.000
_cell.length_c   1.000
_cell.angle_alpha   90.00
_cell.angle_beta   90.00
_cell.angle_gamma   90.00
#
_symmetry.space_group_name_H-M   'P 1'
#
loop_
_entity.id
_entity.type
_entity.pdbx_description
1 polymer ?
#
loop_
_entity_poly.entity_id
_entity_poly.type
_entity_poly.pdbx_seq_one_letter_code
_entity_poly.pdbx_strand_id
1 'polypeptide(L)'
;MAKRGRKSADDPDQLLLPFRPLVVKFDNGEVDHVPRINHRDIRSREQGLAQIDRWHGSKPMLYRTTNLDHSLRVAEITDELGNLVPDSTQYDRQLARAAAKVHDDIEIKIGDIDAGAKTRGTKADHQRIKDLETRAVEELIVMFDGLYVNGVRYERALRVSQNLRTAEGQVAKLADRLDGLCEAAHEYLAGNTGPVKRVTDGDGKLMHQDRFLDMANNYLLVRLPAEFAKYELWQVMIDAHPDHPFLNLPKRLRQRRKFALHTRESIEQPTSLAFYNLWRTLAKRAVGVQALVETRQGEYQPELEVRGYEKPESKNPPSKGYNEIRKKSNK
;
A
#
# COMPACT_ATOMS: atom_id res chain seq x y z
N MET A 1 -22.20 58.89 -0.38
CA MET A 1 -21.69 58.09 -1.51
C MET A 1 -20.56 57.19 -1.03
N ALA A 2 -20.84 55.91 -0.77
CA ALA A 2 -19.83 54.94 -0.36
C ALA A 2 -19.27 54.22 -1.60
N LYS A 3 -17.96 54.38 -1.85
CA LYS A 3 -17.25 53.69 -2.94
C LYS A 3 -17.17 52.20 -2.61
N ARG A 4 -17.92 51.36 -3.33
CA ARG A 4 -17.74 49.90 -3.32
C ARG A 4 -16.43 49.56 -4.05
N GLY A 5 -15.41 49.17 -3.29
CA GLY A 5 -14.17 48.62 -3.87
C GLY A 5 -14.46 47.30 -4.56
N ARG A 6 -14.19 47.21 -5.86
CA ARG A 6 -14.08 45.94 -6.58
C ARG A 6 -12.84 45.22 -6.02
N LYS A 7 -13.04 44.11 -5.30
CA LYS A 7 -11.95 43.15 -5.07
C LYS A 7 -11.63 42.51 -6.43
N SER A 8 -10.37 42.60 -6.86
CA SER A 8 -9.91 41.95 -8.08
C SER A 8 -10.05 40.43 -7.93
N ALA A 9 -10.44 39.77 -9.01
CA ALA A 9 -10.59 38.31 -9.07
C ALA A 9 -9.24 37.55 -9.05
N ASP A 10 -8.13 38.28 -8.95
CA ASP A 10 -6.76 37.77 -9.05
C ASP A 10 -6.03 37.78 -7.69
N ASP A 11 -6.75 37.63 -6.58
CA ASP A 11 -6.13 37.47 -5.26
C ASP A 11 -5.74 35.99 -5.06
N PRO A 12 -4.45 35.62 -5.23
CA PRO A 12 -4.01 34.22 -5.14
C PRO A 12 -4.28 33.61 -3.75
N ASP A 13 -4.56 34.42 -2.73
CA ASP A 13 -4.91 33.96 -1.39
C ASP A 13 -6.36 33.46 -1.27
N GLN A 14 -7.24 33.67 -2.27
CA GLN A 14 -8.64 33.22 -2.23
C GLN A 14 -8.88 31.78 -2.69
N LEU A 15 -7.87 31.10 -3.26
CA LEU A 15 -7.98 29.68 -3.65
C LEU A 15 -7.62 28.70 -2.53
N LEU A 16 -7.16 29.19 -1.37
CA LEU A 16 -6.80 28.35 -0.25
C LEU A 16 -7.97 28.23 0.71
N LEU A 17 -8.80 27.18 0.51
CA LEU A 17 -9.86 26.80 1.44
C LEU A 17 -9.30 26.71 2.87
N PRO A 18 -10.01 27.22 3.89
CA PRO A 18 -9.56 27.21 5.28
C PRO A 18 -9.18 25.79 5.74
N PHE A 19 -8.13 25.70 6.56
CA PHE A 19 -7.56 24.48 7.13
C PHE A 19 -8.59 23.73 7.99
N ARG A 20 -9.46 22.96 7.34
CA ARG A 20 -10.31 21.95 7.97
C ARG A 20 -9.78 20.60 7.52
N PRO A 21 -9.70 19.59 8.41
CA PRO A 21 -9.42 18.21 8.01
C PRO A 21 -10.29 17.85 6.81
N LEU A 22 -9.73 17.12 5.83
CA LEU A 22 -10.58 16.58 4.78
C LEU A 22 -11.43 15.48 5.44
N VAL A 23 -12.62 15.88 5.86
CA VAL A 23 -13.60 14.94 6.39
C VAL A 23 -14.26 14.30 5.19
N VAL A 24 -13.79 13.11 4.83
CA VAL A 24 -14.46 12.30 3.82
C VAL A 24 -15.63 11.63 4.55
N LYS A 25 -16.78 12.29 4.52
CA LYS A 25 -18.04 11.66 4.92
C LYS A 25 -18.49 10.77 3.78
N PHE A 26 -18.61 9.48 4.06
CA PHE A 26 -19.21 8.53 3.16
C PHE A 26 -20.72 8.50 3.41
N ASP A 27 -21.51 8.17 2.38
CA ASP A 27 -22.98 8.15 2.50
C ASP A 27 -23.48 7.11 3.53
N ASN A 28 -22.65 6.12 3.87
CA ASN A 28 -22.93 5.13 4.92
C ASN A 28 -22.71 5.68 6.36
N GLY A 29 -22.34 6.96 6.49
CA GLY A 29 -22.06 7.61 7.77
C GLY A 29 -20.64 7.41 8.30
N GLU A 30 -19.79 6.62 7.64
CA GLU A 30 -18.36 6.56 7.96
C GLU A 30 -17.70 7.91 7.69
N VAL A 31 -16.74 8.24 8.56
CA VAL A 31 -15.96 9.47 8.45
C VAL A 31 -14.50 9.09 8.45
N ASP A 32 -13.83 9.31 7.33
CA ASP A 32 -12.38 9.24 7.30
C ASP A 32 -11.79 10.61 7.63
N HIS A 33 -10.92 10.61 8.65
CA HIS A 33 -10.26 11.79 9.17
C HIS A 33 -8.85 11.81 8.61
N VAL A 34 -8.74 12.24 7.35
CA VAL A 34 -7.45 12.31 6.70
C VAL A 34 -6.66 13.47 7.30
N PRO A 35 -5.50 13.21 7.92
CA PRO A 35 -4.64 14.28 8.43
C PRO A 35 -4.22 15.17 7.26
N ARG A 36 -4.56 16.47 7.31
CA ARG A 36 -4.06 17.44 6.33
C ARG A 36 -2.73 18.02 6.78
N ILE A 37 -1.77 18.04 5.86
CA ILE A 37 -0.49 18.71 6.03
C ILE A 37 -0.70 20.22 5.88
N ASN A 38 -0.01 21.02 6.68
CA ASN A 38 0.06 22.46 6.43
C ASN A 38 0.94 22.75 5.20
N HIS A 39 0.29 22.93 4.04
CA HIS A 39 0.97 23.21 2.78
C HIS A 39 1.89 24.43 2.80
N ARG A 40 1.64 25.39 3.69
CA ARG A 40 2.44 26.62 3.78
C ARG A 40 3.88 26.35 4.23
N ASP A 41 4.10 25.22 4.90
CA ASP A 41 5.40 24.86 5.45
C ASP A 41 6.16 23.84 4.59
N ILE A 42 5.56 23.38 3.47
CA ILE A 42 6.18 22.42 2.55
C ILE A 42 7.14 23.15 1.63
N ARG A 43 8.44 23.04 1.91
CA ARG A 43 9.51 23.63 1.10
C ARG A 43 10.00 22.69 0.00
N SER A 44 9.72 21.40 0.13
CA SER A 44 10.04 20.38 -0.87
C SER A 44 9.05 19.24 -0.84
N ARG A 45 9.02 18.49 -1.94
CA ARG A 45 8.26 17.25 -2.10
C ARG A 45 8.55 16.26 -0.98
N GLU A 46 9.83 16.02 -0.69
CA GLU A 46 10.28 15.07 0.33
C GLU A 46 9.78 15.47 1.73
N GLN A 47 9.83 16.76 2.05
CA GLN A 47 9.31 17.26 3.33
C GLN A 47 7.80 17.08 3.44
N GLY A 48 7.05 17.24 2.35
CA GLY A 48 5.62 16.96 2.31
C GLY A 48 5.32 15.50 2.62
N LEU A 49 5.94 14.58 1.88
CA LEU A 49 5.70 13.14 2.04
C LEU A 49 6.17 12.57 3.37
N ALA A 50 7.25 13.10 3.94
CA ALA A 50 7.74 12.68 5.26
C ALA A 50 6.78 13.02 6.42
N GLN A 51 5.80 13.90 6.19
CA GLN A 51 4.78 14.27 7.17
C GLN A 51 3.51 13.41 7.07
N ILE A 52 3.40 12.55 6.05
CA ILE A 52 2.25 11.66 5.86
C ILE A 52 2.61 10.29 6.40
N ASP A 53 2.05 9.94 7.54
CA ASP A 53 2.14 8.61 8.09
C ASP A 53 1.23 7.66 7.31
N ARG A 54 1.79 6.53 6.86
CA ARG A 54 1.01 5.46 6.25
C ARG A 54 0.24 4.69 7.28
N TRP A 55 -0.79 3.97 6.83
CA TRP A 55 -1.58 3.07 7.66
C TRP A 55 -2.25 3.79 8.84
N HIS A 56 -2.58 5.07 8.70
CA HIS A 56 -3.10 5.90 9.80
C HIS A 56 -4.39 5.32 10.42
N GLY A 57 -5.23 4.66 9.61
CA GLY A 57 -6.43 3.94 10.05
C GLY A 57 -6.18 2.55 10.67
N SER A 58 -4.98 1.99 10.50
CA SER A 58 -4.59 0.69 11.05
C SER A 58 -3.73 0.89 12.30
N LYS A 59 -4.28 0.52 13.46
CA LYS A 59 -3.58 0.58 14.75
C LYS A 59 -3.73 -0.75 15.50
N PRO A 60 -2.66 -1.27 16.13
CA PRO A 60 -1.29 -0.72 16.14
C PRO A 60 -0.49 -1.05 14.85
N MET A 61 0.45 -0.17 14.50
CA MET A 61 1.56 -0.44 13.55
C MET A 61 2.86 -0.31 14.36
N LEU A 62 3.67 -1.35 14.45
CA LEU A 62 4.92 -1.31 15.20
C LEU A 62 5.98 -0.51 14.45
N TYR A 63 6.05 -0.70 13.13
CA TYR A 63 7.04 -0.15 12.19
C TYR A 63 6.36 0.82 11.22
N ARG A 64 5.66 1.82 11.77
CA ARG A 64 4.97 2.83 10.97
C ARG A 64 5.95 3.63 10.12
N THR A 65 5.68 3.65 8.82
CA THR A 65 6.45 4.34 7.78
C THR A 65 5.76 5.62 7.33
N THR A 66 6.49 6.47 6.62
CA THR A 66 5.93 7.64 5.93
C THR A 66 5.71 7.33 4.45
N ASN A 67 4.96 8.19 3.75
CA ASN A 67 4.86 8.11 2.29
C ASN A 67 6.20 8.35 1.59
N LEU A 68 7.12 9.09 2.21
CA LEU A 68 8.47 9.24 1.67
C LEU A 68 9.20 7.89 1.66
N ASP A 69 9.17 7.18 2.79
CA ASP A 69 9.82 5.87 2.92
C ASP A 69 9.25 4.87 1.90
N HIS A 70 7.92 4.83 1.80
CA HIS A 70 7.22 4.00 0.82
C HIS A 70 7.61 4.34 -0.61
N SER A 71 7.53 5.62 -1.01
CA SER A 71 7.89 6.06 -2.36
C SER A 71 9.32 5.68 -2.75
N LEU A 72 10.26 5.75 -1.80
CA LEU A 72 11.64 5.32 -2.02
C LEU A 72 11.74 3.80 -2.22
N ARG A 73 11.04 3.00 -1.41
CA ARG A 73 11.02 1.54 -1.58
C ARG A 73 10.33 1.11 -2.87
N VAL A 74 9.19 1.71 -3.22
CA VAL A 74 8.46 1.45 -4.47
C VAL A 74 9.33 1.74 -5.68
N ALA A 75 10.15 2.79 -5.64
CA ALA A 75 11.13 3.07 -6.69
C ALA A 75 12.22 1.99 -6.82
N GLU A 76 12.68 1.40 -5.71
CA GLU A 76 13.62 0.28 -5.75
C GLU A 76 12.99 -1.01 -6.27
N ILE A 77 11.73 -1.29 -5.89
CA ILE A 77 10.98 -2.46 -6.37
C ILE A 77 10.66 -2.29 -7.87
N THR A 78 10.29 -1.09 -8.30
CA THR A 78 10.03 -0.77 -9.71
C THR A 78 11.28 -0.98 -10.56
N ASP A 79 12.45 -0.58 -10.05
CA ASP A 79 13.73 -0.77 -10.71
C ASP A 79 14.10 -2.25 -10.84
N GLU A 80 13.82 -3.05 -9.80
CA GLU A 80 14.00 -4.51 -9.83
C GLU A 80 13.08 -5.16 -10.88
N LEU A 81 11.78 -4.84 -10.83
CA LEU A 81 10.78 -5.37 -11.77
C LEU A 81 11.04 -4.92 -13.21
N GLY A 82 11.60 -3.72 -13.40
CA GLY A 82 11.98 -3.21 -14.72
C GLY A 82 13.01 -4.09 -15.44
N ASN A 83 13.81 -4.87 -14.72
CA ASN A 83 14.73 -5.86 -15.33
C ASN A 83 14.01 -7.06 -15.94
N LEU A 84 12.73 -7.25 -15.62
CA LEU A 84 11.90 -8.38 -16.06
C LEU A 84 10.95 -7.99 -17.20
N VAL A 85 10.92 -6.70 -17.56
CA VAL A 85 10.07 -6.19 -18.62
C VAL A 85 10.72 -6.51 -19.97
N PRO A 86 10.03 -7.17 -20.92
CA PRO A 86 10.62 -7.49 -22.22
C PRO A 86 11.00 -6.25 -23.01
N ASP A 87 12.13 -6.31 -23.71
CA ASP A 87 12.63 -5.20 -24.55
C ASP A 87 11.63 -4.73 -25.62
N SER A 88 10.72 -5.61 -26.07
CA SER A 88 9.68 -5.31 -27.07
C SER A 88 8.65 -4.27 -26.61
N THR A 89 8.57 -3.99 -25.31
CA THR A 89 7.57 -3.10 -24.71
C THR A 89 7.95 -1.62 -24.79
N GLN A 90 9.16 -1.29 -25.27
CA GLN A 90 9.72 0.08 -25.28
C GLN A 90 9.73 0.74 -23.88
N TYR A 91 9.83 -0.07 -22.82
CA TYR A 91 9.78 0.36 -21.44
C TYR A 91 10.94 1.31 -21.08
N ASP A 92 10.60 2.51 -20.60
CA ASP A 92 11.54 3.50 -20.08
C ASP A 92 11.71 3.31 -18.57
N ARG A 93 12.74 2.55 -18.19
CA ARG A 93 13.06 2.26 -16.78
C ARG A 93 13.30 3.53 -15.95
N GLN A 94 13.89 4.58 -16.53
CA GLN A 94 14.15 5.83 -15.82
C GLN A 94 12.84 6.55 -15.51
N LEU A 95 11.92 6.59 -16.48
CA LEU A 95 10.56 7.10 -16.30
C LEU A 95 9.76 6.29 -15.30
N ALA A 96 9.79 4.95 -15.37
CA ALA A 96 9.07 4.10 -14.42
C ALA A 96 9.53 4.36 -12.98
N ARG A 97 10.86 4.43 -12.75
CA ARG A 97 11.41 4.75 -11.44
C ARG A 97 11.04 6.17 -10.98
N ALA A 98 10.95 7.13 -11.89
CA ALA A 98 10.46 8.48 -11.58
C ALA A 98 8.97 8.47 -11.21
N ALA A 99 8.13 7.78 -11.99
CA ALA A 99 6.71 7.62 -11.75
C ALA A 99 6.43 6.93 -10.41
N ALA A 100 7.19 5.88 -10.10
CA ALA A 100 7.17 5.19 -8.82
C ALA A 100 7.52 6.11 -7.64
N LYS A 101 8.50 7.00 -7.78
CA LYS A 101 8.78 7.98 -6.72
C LYS A 101 7.58 8.89 -6.49
N VAL A 102 6.93 9.39 -7.53
CA VAL A 102 5.90 10.45 -7.40
C VAL A 102 4.46 9.93 -7.28
N HIS A 103 4.24 8.62 -7.23
CA HIS A 103 2.89 8.05 -7.36
C HIS A 103 1.90 8.49 -6.27
N ASP A 104 2.39 8.66 -5.04
CA ASP A 104 1.64 9.11 -3.86
C ASP A 104 1.78 10.63 -3.59
N ASP A 105 2.40 11.40 -4.50
CA ASP A 105 2.55 12.85 -4.30
C ASP A 105 1.21 13.58 -4.18
N ILE A 106 0.16 13.05 -4.81
CA ILE A 106 -1.22 13.56 -4.69
C ILE A 106 -1.67 13.64 -3.23
N GLU A 107 -1.16 12.76 -2.38
CA GLU A 107 -1.49 12.70 -0.95
C GLU A 107 -0.91 13.88 -0.18
N ILE A 108 0.05 14.62 -0.74
CA ILE A 108 0.43 15.92 -0.18
C ILE A 108 -0.82 16.80 -0.05
N LYS A 109 -1.65 16.86 -1.10
CA LYS A 109 -2.85 17.72 -1.24
C LYS A 109 -4.09 17.19 -0.55
N ILE A 110 -4.31 15.90 -0.63
CA ILE A 110 -5.57 15.28 -0.17
C ILE A 110 -5.39 14.40 1.06
N GLY A 111 -4.14 14.12 1.44
CA GLY A 111 -3.72 13.13 2.45
C GLY A 111 -3.84 11.69 1.96
N ASP A 112 -3.35 10.76 2.77
CA ASP A 112 -3.47 9.31 2.54
C ASP A 112 -4.91 8.90 2.83
N ILE A 113 -5.68 8.56 1.79
CA ILE A 113 -7.05 8.07 1.94
C ILE A 113 -6.99 6.55 2.00
N ASP A 114 -7.43 5.97 3.13
CA ASP A 114 -7.31 4.54 3.39
C ASP A 114 -7.97 3.70 2.28
N ALA A 115 -7.26 2.66 1.82
CA ALA A 115 -7.74 1.80 0.73
C ALA A 115 -9.07 1.10 1.06
N GLY A 116 -9.30 0.76 2.33
CA GLY A 116 -10.56 0.22 2.81
C GLY A 116 -11.68 1.25 2.73
N ALA A 117 -11.42 2.50 3.11
CA ALA A 117 -12.36 3.61 2.95
C ALA A 117 -12.71 3.85 1.46
N LYS A 118 -11.71 3.86 0.56
CA LYS A 118 -11.94 3.90 -0.89
C LYS A 118 -12.81 2.74 -1.36
N THR A 119 -12.63 1.53 -0.83
CA THR A 119 -13.40 0.35 -1.25
C THR A 119 -14.87 0.40 -0.81
N ARG A 120 -15.17 0.94 0.38
CA ARG A 120 -16.52 1.02 0.94
C ARG A 120 -17.33 2.24 0.46
N GLY A 121 -16.69 3.19 -0.20
CA GLY A 121 -17.35 4.40 -0.71
C GLY A 121 -18.41 4.11 -1.76
N THR A 122 -19.39 5.00 -1.87
CA THR A 122 -20.39 4.94 -2.94
C THR A 122 -19.79 5.36 -4.29
N LYS A 123 -20.52 5.14 -5.39
CA LYS A 123 -20.12 5.66 -6.71
C LYS A 123 -19.92 7.18 -6.69
N ALA A 124 -20.74 7.90 -5.91
CA ALA A 124 -20.62 9.35 -5.77
C ALA A 124 -19.33 9.72 -5.01
N ASP A 125 -19.01 8.98 -3.94
CA ASP A 125 -17.74 9.14 -3.23
C ASP A 125 -16.54 8.86 -4.14
N HIS A 126 -16.58 7.78 -4.93
CA HIS A 126 -15.51 7.46 -5.88
C HIS A 126 -15.31 8.56 -6.92
N GLN A 127 -16.40 9.12 -7.45
CA GLN A 127 -16.30 10.23 -8.40
C GLN A 127 -15.72 11.48 -7.74
N ARG A 128 -16.16 11.80 -6.51
CA ARG A 128 -15.62 12.94 -5.75
C ARG A 128 -14.13 12.77 -5.46
N ILE A 129 -13.69 11.58 -5.05
CA ILE A 129 -12.27 11.27 -4.82
C ILE A 129 -11.49 11.47 -6.13
N LYS A 130 -11.99 10.93 -7.24
CA LYS A 130 -11.35 11.08 -8.55
C LYS A 130 -11.22 12.55 -8.99
N ASP A 131 -12.24 13.37 -8.74
CA ASP A 131 -12.21 14.80 -9.06
C ASP A 131 -11.18 15.54 -8.18
N LEU A 132 -11.05 15.15 -6.90
CA LEU A 132 -10.04 15.67 -5.98
C LEU A 132 -8.62 15.26 -6.41
N GLU A 133 -8.41 13.99 -6.75
CA GLU A 133 -7.13 13.47 -7.24
C GLU A 133 -6.73 14.20 -8.55
N THR A 134 -7.66 14.39 -9.47
CA THR A 134 -7.42 15.12 -10.73
C THR A 134 -6.99 16.56 -10.47
N ARG A 135 -7.68 17.27 -9.57
CA ARG A 135 -7.31 18.64 -9.20
C ARG A 135 -5.95 18.70 -8.50
N ALA A 136 -5.68 17.76 -7.59
CA ALA A 136 -4.42 17.67 -6.87
C ALA A 136 -3.22 17.52 -7.81
N VAL A 137 -3.36 16.71 -8.88
CA VAL A 137 -2.32 16.55 -9.91
C VAL A 137 -1.96 17.89 -10.55
N GLU A 138 -2.96 18.65 -11.02
CA GLU A 138 -2.68 19.94 -11.68
C GLU A 138 -2.09 20.96 -10.70
N GLU A 139 -2.55 21.00 -9.45
CA GLU A 139 -1.97 21.87 -8.43
C GLU A 139 -0.52 21.50 -8.09
N LEU A 140 -0.18 20.20 -8.07
CA LEU A 140 1.17 19.73 -7.78
C LEU A 140 2.13 19.99 -8.93
N ILE A 141 1.66 19.88 -10.19
CA ILE A 141 2.46 20.24 -11.37
C ILE A 141 2.87 21.71 -11.32
N VAL A 142 1.96 22.60 -10.94
CA VAL A 142 2.28 24.03 -10.76
C VAL A 142 3.20 24.24 -9.55
N MET A 143 2.91 23.58 -8.42
CA MET A 143 3.69 23.71 -7.19
C MET A 143 5.15 23.27 -7.35
N PHE A 144 5.40 22.24 -8.16
CA PHE A 144 6.72 21.68 -8.42
C PHE A 144 7.16 21.88 -9.88
N ASP A 145 6.75 22.99 -10.51
CA ASP A 145 7.18 23.29 -11.87
C ASP A 145 8.71 23.41 -11.96
N GLY A 146 9.27 22.93 -13.08
CA GLY A 146 10.71 22.85 -13.30
C GLY A 146 11.44 21.75 -12.51
N LEU A 147 10.77 21.04 -11.59
CA LEU A 147 11.39 19.92 -10.87
C LEU A 147 11.67 18.74 -11.80
N TYR A 148 12.82 18.08 -11.57
CA TYR A 148 13.16 16.79 -12.18
C TYR A 148 13.29 15.73 -11.11
N VAL A 149 12.63 14.58 -11.31
CA VAL A 149 12.72 13.40 -10.45
C VAL A 149 13.38 12.29 -11.23
N ASN A 150 14.51 11.79 -10.72
CA ASN A 150 15.29 10.75 -11.40
C ASN A 150 15.66 11.14 -12.86
N GLY A 151 15.90 12.43 -13.14
CA GLY A 151 16.20 12.93 -14.48
C GLY A 151 14.99 13.12 -15.41
N VAL A 152 13.77 12.86 -14.93
CA VAL A 152 12.53 13.06 -15.70
C VAL A 152 11.79 14.28 -15.18
N ARG A 153 11.22 15.12 -16.07
CA ARG A 153 10.36 16.25 -15.65
C ARG A 153 9.22 15.74 -14.76
N TYR A 154 9.01 16.40 -13.64
CA TYR A 154 8.05 16.01 -12.62
C TYR A 154 6.64 15.78 -13.19
N GLU A 155 6.16 16.71 -14.02
CA GLU A 155 4.87 16.58 -14.71
C GLU A 155 4.74 15.25 -15.47
N ARG A 156 5.76 14.88 -16.26
CA ARG A 156 5.73 13.64 -17.05
C ARG A 156 5.68 12.44 -16.12
N ALA A 157 6.49 12.42 -15.07
CA ALA A 157 6.51 11.32 -14.10
C ALA A 157 5.16 11.17 -13.39
N LEU A 158 4.56 12.28 -12.92
CA LEU A 158 3.29 12.28 -12.20
C LEU A 158 2.13 11.86 -13.10
N ARG A 159 2.06 12.37 -14.34
CA ARG A 159 1.01 11.95 -15.29
C ARG A 159 1.11 10.46 -15.64
N VAL A 160 2.34 9.93 -15.75
CA VAL A 160 2.58 8.50 -15.99
C VAL A 160 2.19 7.64 -14.78
N SER A 161 2.48 8.08 -13.56
CA SER A 161 2.09 7.35 -12.35
C SER A 161 0.57 7.18 -12.21
N GLN A 162 -0.20 8.13 -12.75
CA GLN A 162 -1.68 8.06 -12.80
C GLN A 162 -2.21 7.29 -14.01
N ASN A 163 -1.37 6.92 -14.98
CA ASN A 163 -1.78 6.30 -16.24
C ASN A 163 -1.34 4.84 -16.35
N LEU A 164 -2.19 3.94 -15.87
CA LEU A 164 -2.00 2.49 -15.97
C LEU A 164 -2.09 1.92 -17.39
N ARG A 165 -2.23 2.73 -18.44
CA ARG A 165 -2.11 2.25 -19.84
C ARG A 165 -0.66 2.17 -20.31
N THR A 166 0.26 2.78 -19.59
CA THR A 166 1.69 2.75 -19.88
C THR A 166 2.36 1.59 -19.15
N ALA A 167 3.42 1.01 -19.73
CA ALA A 167 4.19 -0.04 -19.07
C ALA A 167 4.81 0.47 -17.76
N GLU A 168 5.32 1.71 -17.77
CA GLU A 168 5.91 2.39 -16.63
C GLU A 168 4.92 2.54 -15.47
N GLY A 169 3.71 3.04 -15.77
CA GLY A 169 2.64 3.18 -14.77
C GLY A 169 2.18 1.83 -14.22
N GLN A 170 2.12 0.78 -15.05
CA GLN A 170 1.75 -0.57 -14.62
C GLN A 170 2.79 -1.17 -13.68
N VAL A 171 4.09 -1.08 -14.01
CA VAL A 171 5.17 -1.61 -13.18
C VAL A 171 5.25 -0.83 -11.86
N ALA A 172 5.14 0.51 -11.90
CA ALA A 172 5.10 1.32 -10.69
C ALA A 172 3.91 0.95 -9.80
N LYS A 173 2.72 0.71 -10.38
CA LYS A 173 1.55 0.31 -9.61
C LYS A 173 1.72 -1.06 -8.97
N LEU A 174 2.27 -2.02 -9.70
CA LEU A 174 2.60 -3.34 -9.15
C LEU A 174 3.57 -3.23 -7.97
N ALA A 175 4.61 -2.41 -8.11
CA ALA A 175 5.59 -2.17 -7.05
C ALA A 175 4.97 -1.57 -5.78
N ASP A 176 4.05 -0.61 -5.92
CA ASP A 176 3.24 -0.05 -4.81
C ASP A 176 2.52 -1.17 -4.04
N ARG A 177 1.80 -2.04 -4.76
CA ARG A 177 1.07 -3.16 -4.15
C ARG A 177 1.99 -4.16 -3.43
N LEU A 178 3.15 -4.45 -4.01
CA LEU A 178 4.15 -5.34 -3.42
C LEU A 178 4.78 -4.73 -2.16
N ASP A 179 5.04 -3.42 -2.14
CA ASP A 179 5.54 -2.75 -0.93
C ASP A 179 4.52 -2.83 0.20
N GLY A 180 3.26 -2.46 -0.05
CA GLY A 180 2.20 -2.52 0.97
C GLY A 180 1.97 -3.93 1.53
N LEU A 181 2.06 -4.97 0.68
CA LEU A 181 2.05 -6.36 1.13
C LEU A 181 3.23 -6.66 2.07
N CYS A 182 4.43 -6.22 1.70
CA CYS A 182 5.62 -6.53 2.47
C CYS A 182 5.69 -5.74 3.78
N GLU A 183 5.13 -4.53 3.84
CA GLU A 183 4.89 -3.81 5.10
C GLU A 183 3.99 -4.64 6.04
N ALA A 184 2.88 -5.16 5.53
CA ALA A 184 2.00 -6.03 6.31
C ALA A 184 2.69 -7.35 6.73
N ALA A 185 3.52 -7.92 5.86
CA ALA A 185 4.35 -9.08 6.20
C ALA A 185 5.36 -8.74 7.30
N HIS A 186 6.00 -7.58 7.23
CA HIS A 186 6.97 -7.12 8.21
C HIS A 186 6.34 -7.05 9.60
N GLU A 187 5.17 -6.45 9.72
CA GLU A 187 4.38 -6.38 10.96
C GLU A 187 3.99 -7.79 11.46
N TYR A 188 3.47 -8.63 10.57
CA TYR A 188 3.09 -10.01 10.90
C TYR A 188 4.28 -10.81 11.43
N LEU A 189 5.45 -10.69 10.80
CA LEU A 189 6.69 -11.36 11.21
C LEU A 189 7.18 -10.90 12.59
N ALA A 190 6.83 -9.67 12.99
CA ALA A 190 7.11 -9.15 14.33
C ALA A 190 6.09 -9.56 15.39
N GLY A 191 5.02 -10.27 15.00
CA GLY A 191 3.92 -10.65 15.88
C GLY A 191 2.77 -9.64 15.91
N ASN A 192 2.85 -8.55 15.15
CA ASN A 192 1.74 -7.61 15.03
C ASN A 192 0.79 -8.05 13.92
N THR A 193 -0.39 -8.53 14.32
CA THR A 193 -1.44 -8.94 13.38
C THR A 193 -2.42 -7.80 13.07
N GLY A 194 -2.31 -6.64 13.74
CA GLY A 194 -3.19 -5.48 13.57
C GLY A 194 -3.45 -5.06 12.11
N PRO A 195 -2.41 -4.94 11.26
CA PRO A 195 -2.56 -4.56 9.84
C PRO A 195 -3.33 -5.58 9.01
N VAL A 196 -3.45 -6.81 9.52
CA VAL A 196 -4.13 -7.95 8.90
C VAL A 196 -5.57 -8.11 9.43
N LYS A 197 -5.89 -7.56 10.60
CA LYS A 197 -7.18 -7.76 11.30
C LYS A 197 -8.38 -7.05 10.65
N ARG A 198 -8.18 -6.12 9.71
CA ARG A 198 -9.24 -5.21 9.22
C ARG A 198 -9.63 -5.37 7.75
N VAL A 199 -9.57 -6.57 7.19
CA VAL A 199 -10.21 -6.80 5.89
C VAL A 199 -11.64 -7.27 6.12
N THR A 200 -12.59 -6.40 5.84
CA THR A 200 -13.99 -6.80 5.67
C THR A 200 -14.20 -7.20 4.21
N ASP A 201 -15.02 -8.21 3.96
CA ASP A 201 -15.49 -8.50 2.60
C ASP A 201 -16.43 -7.39 2.08
N GLY A 202 -16.91 -7.52 0.84
CA GLY A 202 -17.84 -6.57 0.24
C GLY A 202 -19.18 -6.45 0.97
N ASP A 203 -19.47 -7.38 1.89
CA ASP A 203 -20.66 -7.40 2.73
C ASP A 203 -20.38 -6.90 4.16
N GLY A 204 -19.18 -6.39 4.42
CA GLY A 204 -18.79 -5.86 5.73
C GLY A 204 -18.40 -6.92 6.76
N LYS A 205 -18.28 -8.21 6.39
CA LYS A 205 -17.88 -9.26 7.34
C LYS A 205 -16.37 -9.30 7.50
N LEU A 206 -15.91 -9.28 8.75
CA LEU A 206 -14.50 -9.50 9.11
C LEU A 206 -14.00 -10.83 8.54
N MET A 207 -13.00 -10.78 7.66
CA MET A 207 -12.27 -11.97 7.23
C MET A 207 -11.39 -12.46 8.38
N HIS A 208 -11.45 -13.77 8.68
CA HIS A 208 -10.79 -14.35 9.86
C HIS A 208 -9.27 -14.17 9.89
N GLN A 209 -8.77 -13.94 11.11
CA GLN A 209 -7.42 -13.48 11.50
C GLN A 209 -6.28 -14.48 11.27
N ASP A 210 -6.56 -15.78 11.13
CA ASP A 210 -5.53 -16.84 11.09
C ASP A 210 -4.76 -16.94 9.76
N ARG A 211 -5.09 -16.08 8.81
CA ARG A 211 -4.63 -16.25 7.43
C ARG A 211 -4.19 -14.91 6.84
N PHE A 212 -3.18 -14.26 7.44
CA PHE A 212 -2.37 -13.24 6.73
C PHE A 212 -2.04 -13.70 5.31
N LEU A 213 -1.76 -14.99 5.18
CA LEU A 213 -1.63 -15.67 3.91
C LEU A 213 -2.83 -15.73 3.02
N ASP A 214 -4.03 -15.99 3.53
CA ASP A 214 -5.17 -16.03 2.63
C ASP A 214 -5.55 -14.61 2.25
N MET A 215 -5.29 -13.62 3.10
CA MET A 215 -5.35 -12.22 2.70
C MET A 215 -4.29 -11.91 1.62
N ALA A 216 -3.02 -12.26 1.85
CA ALA A 216 -1.93 -12.06 0.90
C ALA A 216 -2.17 -12.83 -0.40
N ASN A 217 -2.53 -14.11 -0.34
CA ASN A 217 -2.84 -14.96 -1.49
C ASN A 217 -4.12 -14.52 -2.18
N ASN A 218 -5.19 -14.17 -1.48
CA ASN A 218 -6.38 -13.62 -2.14
C ASN A 218 -6.06 -12.28 -2.77
N TYR A 219 -5.23 -11.46 -2.13
CA TYR A 219 -4.82 -10.19 -2.70
C TYR A 219 -3.95 -10.39 -3.93
N LEU A 220 -2.97 -11.30 -3.90
CA LEU A 220 -1.95 -11.45 -4.94
C LEU A 220 -2.25 -12.49 -6.02
N LEU A 221 -3.03 -13.52 -5.70
CA LEU A 221 -3.39 -14.60 -6.63
C LEU A 221 -4.81 -14.44 -7.20
N VAL A 222 -5.64 -13.62 -6.55
CA VAL A 222 -7.03 -13.41 -7.00
C VAL A 222 -7.27 -11.96 -7.38
N ARG A 223 -7.06 -11.00 -6.46
CA ARG A 223 -7.38 -9.59 -6.71
C ARG A 223 -6.40 -8.92 -7.66
N LEU A 224 -5.09 -9.04 -7.44
CA LEU A 224 -4.08 -8.45 -8.29
C LEU A 224 -4.13 -9.05 -9.69
N PRO A 225 -4.20 -10.38 -9.91
CA PRO A 225 -4.32 -10.91 -11.26
C PRO A 225 -5.64 -10.49 -11.91
N ALA A 226 -6.75 -10.36 -11.19
CA ALA A 226 -7.98 -9.82 -11.77
C ALA A 226 -7.89 -8.31 -12.12
N GLU A 227 -7.26 -7.50 -11.25
CA GLU A 227 -7.02 -6.08 -11.48
C GLU A 227 -6.02 -5.85 -12.61
N PHE A 228 -5.04 -6.75 -12.76
CA PHE A 228 -3.99 -6.68 -13.78
C PHE A 228 -4.30 -7.51 -15.03
N ALA A 229 -5.32 -8.38 -15.05
CA ALA A 229 -5.70 -9.19 -16.21
C ALA A 229 -6.10 -8.34 -17.43
N LYS A 230 -6.46 -7.07 -17.19
CA LYS A 230 -6.70 -6.07 -18.25
C LYS A 230 -5.40 -5.51 -18.87
N TYR A 231 -4.23 -5.91 -18.38
CA TYR A 231 -2.93 -5.40 -18.82
C TYR A 231 -2.03 -6.57 -19.23
N GLU A 232 -1.72 -6.66 -20.52
CA GLU A 232 -0.95 -7.77 -21.10
C GLU A 232 0.46 -7.91 -20.49
N LEU A 233 1.09 -6.79 -20.11
CA LEU A 233 2.46 -6.78 -19.58
C LEU A 233 2.64 -7.68 -18.37
N TRP A 234 1.66 -7.73 -17.47
CA TRP A 234 1.75 -8.50 -16.24
C TRP A 234 1.85 -10.00 -16.50
N GLN A 235 0.97 -10.51 -17.37
CA GLN A 235 0.97 -11.92 -17.73
C GLN A 235 2.28 -12.29 -18.43
N VAL A 236 2.76 -11.42 -19.31
CA VAL A 236 4.04 -11.62 -20.00
C VAL A 236 5.21 -11.70 -19.01
N MET A 237 5.26 -10.84 -18.00
CA MET A 237 6.30 -10.90 -16.96
C MET A 237 6.21 -12.18 -16.13
N ILE A 238 5.02 -12.61 -15.71
CA ILE A 238 4.83 -13.86 -14.97
C ILE A 238 5.31 -15.06 -15.80
N ASP A 239 4.88 -15.13 -17.06
CA ASP A 239 5.18 -16.27 -17.92
C ASP A 239 6.66 -16.34 -18.27
N ALA A 240 7.32 -15.20 -18.46
CA ALA A 240 8.75 -15.12 -18.73
C ALA A 240 9.62 -15.38 -17.48
N HIS A 241 9.11 -15.07 -16.29
CA HIS A 241 9.87 -15.12 -15.03
C HIS A 241 9.12 -15.83 -13.90
N PRO A 242 8.70 -17.09 -14.08
CA PRO A 242 7.82 -17.80 -13.15
C PRO A 242 8.47 -18.13 -11.80
N ASP A 243 9.78 -17.95 -11.66
CA ASP A 243 10.53 -18.20 -10.42
C ASP A 243 10.93 -16.92 -9.69
N HIS A 244 10.63 -15.74 -10.24
CA HIS A 244 11.01 -14.48 -9.62
C HIS A 244 10.26 -14.28 -8.29
N PRO A 245 10.91 -13.91 -7.17
CA PRO A 245 10.27 -13.86 -5.85
C PRO A 245 9.00 -13.01 -5.78
N PHE A 246 8.93 -11.89 -6.51
CA PHE A 246 7.72 -11.05 -6.57
C PHE A 246 6.61 -11.59 -7.49
N LEU A 247 6.94 -12.50 -8.40
CA LEU A 247 6.00 -13.08 -9.37
C LEU A 247 5.56 -14.49 -8.95
N ASN A 248 6.34 -15.16 -8.10
CA ASN A 248 6.09 -16.50 -7.59
C ASN A 248 5.92 -16.51 -6.07
N LEU A 249 4.70 -16.29 -5.64
CA LEU A 249 4.38 -16.18 -4.23
C LEU A 249 4.03 -17.55 -3.64
N PRO A 250 4.50 -17.86 -2.41
CA PRO A 250 4.24 -19.15 -1.81
C PRO A 250 2.75 -19.30 -1.48
N LYS A 251 2.14 -20.40 -1.94
CA LYS A 251 0.73 -20.72 -1.64
C LYS A 251 0.43 -20.85 -0.13
N ARG A 252 1.45 -21.10 0.70
CA ARG A 252 1.32 -21.19 2.16
C ARG A 252 2.62 -20.74 2.85
N LEU A 253 2.52 -19.98 3.94
CA LEU A 253 3.61 -19.83 4.91
C LEU A 253 3.73 -21.13 5.67
N ARG A 254 4.95 -21.65 5.67
CA ARG A 254 5.42 -22.47 6.77
C ARG A 254 6.37 -21.59 7.55
N GLN A 255 5.85 -20.90 8.56
CA GLN A 255 6.72 -20.17 9.46
C GLN A 255 6.81 -20.88 10.79
N ARG A 256 8.05 -21.14 11.21
CA ARG A 256 8.41 -21.80 12.47
C ARG A 256 9.01 -20.83 13.49
N ARG A 257 9.13 -19.55 13.14
CA ARG A 257 9.81 -18.56 13.98
C ARG A 257 8.86 -18.08 15.07
N LYS A 258 9.38 -17.93 16.30
CA LYS A 258 8.64 -17.24 17.36
C LYS A 258 8.50 -15.78 16.94
N PHE A 259 7.27 -15.28 16.96
CA PHE A 259 6.98 -13.87 16.76
C PHE A 259 7.73 -13.02 17.79
N ALA A 260 8.51 -12.06 17.32
CA ALA A 260 9.28 -11.14 18.15
C ALA A 260 9.58 -9.87 17.35
N LEU A 261 9.70 -8.73 18.04
CA LEU A 261 10.09 -7.47 17.42
C LEU A 261 11.37 -7.63 16.59
N HIS A 262 11.39 -7.00 15.42
CA HIS A 262 12.58 -6.89 14.58
C HIS A 262 13.69 -6.17 15.31
N THR A 263 14.87 -6.78 15.30
CA THR A 263 16.13 -6.20 15.71
C THR A 263 17.04 -6.13 14.49
N ARG A 264 18.15 -5.39 14.60
CA ARG A 264 19.18 -5.38 13.53
C ARG A 264 19.70 -6.77 13.20
N GLU A 265 19.74 -7.69 14.18
CA GLU A 265 20.14 -9.07 13.94
C GLU A 265 18.99 -9.87 13.30
N SER A 266 17.77 -9.76 13.83
CA SER A 266 16.66 -10.60 13.39
C SER A 266 16.20 -10.27 11.97
N ILE A 267 16.37 -9.00 11.55
CA ILE A 267 16.07 -8.52 10.19
C ILE A 267 17.07 -9.05 9.17
N GLU A 268 18.31 -9.39 9.53
CA GLU A 268 19.26 -9.98 8.58
C GLU A 268 18.98 -11.46 8.30
N GLN A 269 18.34 -12.16 9.24
CA GLN A 269 18.05 -13.59 9.10
C GLN A 269 17.01 -13.85 7.99
N PRO A 270 17.27 -14.74 7.02
CA PRO A 270 16.32 -15.04 5.97
C PRO A 270 15.04 -15.68 6.54
N THR A 271 13.92 -15.41 5.89
CA THR A 271 12.62 -16.02 6.20
C THR A 271 12.27 -17.07 5.13
N SER A 272 11.20 -17.83 5.34
CA SER A 272 10.64 -18.70 4.31
C SER A 272 9.88 -17.94 3.21
N LEU A 273 9.79 -16.61 3.32
CA LEU A 273 9.15 -15.73 2.34
C LEU A 273 10.19 -15.12 1.41
N ALA A 274 10.36 -15.71 0.23
CA ALA A 274 11.30 -15.21 -0.78
C ALA A 274 11.02 -13.74 -1.17
N PHE A 275 9.75 -13.40 -1.43
CA PHE A 275 9.35 -12.02 -1.76
C PHE A 275 9.72 -11.01 -0.67
N TYR A 276 9.50 -11.37 0.59
CA TYR A 276 9.83 -10.52 1.74
C TYR A 276 11.34 -10.36 1.89
N ASN A 277 12.12 -11.43 1.70
CA ASN A 277 13.57 -11.37 1.77
C ASN A 277 14.15 -10.43 0.68
N LEU A 278 13.59 -10.48 -0.54
CA LEU A 278 13.93 -9.58 -1.64
C LEU A 278 13.54 -8.14 -1.28
N TRP A 279 12.26 -7.91 -0.93
CA TRP A 279 11.76 -6.61 -0.50
C TRP A 279 12.62 -5.99 0.58
N ARG A 280 12.96 -6.74 1.63
CA ARG A 280 13.80 -6.26 2.73
C ARG A 280 15.17 -5.79 2.25
N THR A 281 15.76 -6.50 1.29
CA THR A 281 17.05 -6.11 0.71
C THR A 281 16.93 -4.77 -0.03
N LEU A 282 15.88 -4.62 -0.84
CA LEU A 282 15.58 -3.38 -1.55
C LEU A 282 15.23 -2.23 -0.58
N ALA A 283 14.47 -2.53 0.47
CA ALA A 283 14.06 -1.58 1.50
C ALA A 283 15.26 -1.05 2.29
N LYS A 284 16.20 -1.92 2.67
CA LYS A 284 17.47 -1.49 3.29
C LYS A 284 18.27 -0.55 2.39
N ARG A 285 18.26 -0.78 1.07
CA ARG A 285 18.90 0.12 0.09
C ARG A 285 18.18 1.47 0.03
N ALA A 286 16.85 1.46 0.06
CA ALA A 286 16.02 2.66 -0.06
C ALA A 286 16.08 3.58 1.17
N VAL A 287 15.88 3.01 2.36
CA VAL A 287 15.61 3.76 3.61
C VAL A 287 16.54 3.39 4.77
N GLY A 288 17.47 2.46 4.55
CA GLY A 288 18.39 1.98 5.57
C GLY A 288 17.75 0.94 6.51
N VAL A 289 18.61 0.22 7.24
CA VAL A 289 18.17 -0.82 8.19
C VAL A 289 17.39 -0.24 9.38
N GLN A 290 17.72 0.99 9.79
CA GLN A 290 17.11 1.62 10.97
C GLN A 290 15.59 1.77 10.79
N ALA A 291 15.14 2.19 9.61
CA ALA A 291 13.72 2.33 9.28
C ALA A 291 12.92 1.01 9.36
N LEU A 292 13.60 -0.15 9.35
CA LEU A 292 12.97 -1.48 9.43
C LEU A 292 13.03 -2.11 10.83
N VAL A 293 13.61 -1.43 11.81
CA VAL A 293 13.75 -1.96 13.19
C VAL A 293 13.32 -0.95 14.24
N GLU A 294 13.24 0.33 13.89
CA GLU A 294 12.77 1.37 14.78
C GLU A 294 11.26 1.31 14.93
N THR A 295 10.83 1.02 16.17
CA THR A 295 9.41 1.09 16.50
C THR A 295 9.05 2.52 16.87
N ARG A 296 7.95 3.05 16.33
CA ARG A 296 7.42 4.34 16.79
C ARG A 296 6.64 4.12 18.09
N GLN A 297 7.37 4.07 19.21
CA GLN A 297 6.91 3.63 20.54
C GLN A 297 5.79 4.47 21.20
N GLY A 298 5.13 5.38 20.49
CA GLY A 298 4.00 6.14 21.04
C GLY A 298 2.63 5.44 20.99
N GLU A 299 2.47 4.41 20.15
CA GLU A 299 1.14 3.84 19.84
C GLU A 299 0.93 2.39 20.28
N TYR A 300 1.98 1.67 20.70
CA TYR A 300 1.88 0.26 21.07
C TYR A 300 1.90 0.07 22.58
N GLN A 301 0.77 -0.35 23.15
CA GLN A 301 0.68 -0.79 24.55
C GLN A 301 0.63 -2.33 24.61
N PRO A 302 1.77 -3.00 24.84
CA PRO A 302 1.86 -4.48 24.81
C PRO A 302 0.99 -5.18 25.87
N GLU A 303 0.55 -4.46 26.90
CA GLU A 303 -0.21 -5.00 28.02
C GLU A 303 -1.63 -5.46 27.65
N LEU A 304 -2.13 -5.08 26.46
CA LEU A 304 -3.53 -5.35 26.06
C LEU A 304 -3.75 -6.60 25.19
N GLU A 305 -2.73 -7.22 24.58
CA GLU A 305 -2.94 -8.34 23.64
C GLU A 305 -2.34 -9.71 24.05
N VAL A 306 -1.46 -9.78 25.06
CA VAL A 306 -0.81 -11.06 25.42
C VAL A 306 -1.72 -11.99 26.26
N ARG A 307 -2.90 -11.54 26.69
CA ARG A 307 -3.85 -12.39 27.46
C ARG A 307 -4.78 -13.29 26.61
N GLY A 308 -4.62 -13.36 25.29
CA GLY A 308 -5.61 -13.99 24.40
C GLY A 308 -5.24 -15.30 23.70
N TYR A 309 -4.00 -15.77 23.74
CA TYR A 309 -3.61 -17.01 23.05
C TYR A 309 -3.33 -18.15 24.03
N GLU A 310 -4.38 -18.59 24.73
CA GLU A 310 -4.41 -19.98 25.18
C GLU A 310 -4.60 -20.84 23.93
N LYS A 311 -3.56 -21.62 23.60
CA LYS A 311 -3.59 -22.65 22.57
C LYS A 311 -4.86 -23.48 22.82
N PRO A 312 -5.83 -23.56 21.89
CA PRO A 312 -7.04 -24.34 22.14
C PRO A 312 -6.59 -25.76 22.45
N GLU A 313 -6.90 -26.24 23.65
CA GLU A 313 -6.71 -27.64 24.01
C GLU A 313 -7.37 -28.46 22.90
N SER A 314 -6.56 -29.30 22.25
CA SER A 314 -7.04 -30.17 21.19
C SER A 314 -8.03 -31.17 21.80
N LYS A 315 -9.30 -30.80 21.87
CA LYS A 315 -10.38 -31.78 22.05
C LYS A 315 -10.44 -32.55 20.74
N ASN A 316 -9.78 -33.70 20.72
CA ASN A 316 -9.95 -34.69 19.66
C ASN A 316 -11.46 -34.87 19.43
N PRO A 317 -12.00 -34.64 18.22
CA PRO A 317 -13.38 -34.99 17.96
C PRO A 317 -13.53 -36.51 18.15
N PRO A 318 -14.63 -36.98 18.76
CA PRO A 318 -14.89 -38.40 18.86
C PRO A 318 -14.97 -38.98 17.45
N SER A 319 -14.15 -39.99 17.18
CA SER A 319 -14.18 -40.77 15.95
C SER A 319 -15.52 -41.51 15.84
N LYS A 320 -16.54 -40.88 15.27
CA LYS A 320 -17.72 -41.59 14.79
C LYS A 320 -17.45 -42.08 13.38
N GLY A 321 -17.61 -43.39 13.22
CA GLY A 321 -17.13 -44.18 12.10
C GLY A 321 -17.72 -43.79 10.75
N TYR A 322 -16.83 -43.56 9.79
CA TYR A 322 -17.10 -43.68 8.37
C TYR A 322 -16.87 -45.14 7.97
N ASN A 323 -17.84 -46.01 8.25
CA ASN A 323 -17.87 -47.39 7.77
C ASN A 323 -19.31 -47.82 7.55
N GLU A 324 -20.07 -47.12 6.70
CA GLU A 324 -21.38 -47.65 6.26
C GLU A 324 -21.91 -47.02 4.96
N ILE A 325 -21.10 -46.98 3.89
CA ILE A 325 -21.64 -46.84 2.53
C ILE A 325 -20.84 -47.75 1.58
N ARG A 326 -21.13 -49.05 1.62
CA ARG A 326 -20.92 -49.95 0.47
C ARG A 326 -21.62 -51.28 0.72
N LYS A 327 -22.92 -51.32 0.43
CA LYS A 327 -23.66 -52.53 0.01
C LYS A 327 -25.10 -52.10 -0.32
N LYS A 328 -25.39 -52.00 -1.61
CA LYS A 328 -26.66 -52.36 -2.30
C LYS A 328 -26.86 -51.50 -3.55
N SER A 329 -26.29 -51.97 -4.65
CA SER A 329 -26.82 -51.74 -6.00
C SER A 329 -26.30 -52.86 -6.89
N ASN A 330 -26.96 -54.01 -6.79
CA ASN A 330 -26.98 -55.09 -7.78
C ASN A 330 -28.17 -55.96 -7.43
N LYS A 331 -29.32 -55.61 -7.99
CA LYS A 331 -30.41 -56.51 -8.38
C LYS A 331 -31.28 -55.79 -9.39
#